data_AF-A0A4R4J5H0-F1
#
_entry.id   AF-A0A4R4J5H0-F1
#
_cell.length_a   1.000
_cell.length_b   1.000
_cell.length_c   1.000
_cell.angle_alpha   90.00
_cell.angle_beta   90.00
_cell.angle_gamma   90.00
#
_symmetry.space_group_name_H-M   'P 1'
#
loop_
_entity.id
_entity.type
_entity.pdbx_description
1 polymer ?
#
loop_
_entity_poly.entity_id
_entity_poly.type
_entity_poly.pdbx_seq_one_letter_code
_entity_poly.pdbx_strand_id
1 'polypeptide(L)'
;MISENYFDELKNIYLYLSKEISGCPIDQGDLLIDYEDRQDALFERNFESLKNAKELLKQAKLNDDKIAMQAALVYIRVYAMGLSSFFDSFKEDADSLLKASDWPDIPENYQFPECYNYLLNK
;
A
#
# COMPACT_ATOMS: atom_id res chain seq x y z
N MET A 1 7.62 9.28 -9.05
CA MET A 1 7.23 8.12 -9.88
C MET A 1 7.70 6.92 -9.08
N ILE A 2 6.77 6.08 -8.63
CA ILE A 2 7.13 4.82 -7.96
C ILE A 2 7.92 4.00 -8.99
N SER A 3 8.91 3.22 -8.55
CA SER A 3 9.61 2.31 -9.46
C SER A 3 8.59 1.42 -10.15
N GLU A 4 8.78 1.15 -11.45
CA GLU A 4 7.92 0.19 -12.15
C GLU A 4 7.86 -1.11 -11.34
N ASN A 5 6.64 -1.58 -11.04
CA ASN A 5 6.35 -2.87 -10.39
C ASN A 5 6.61 -2.96 -8.85
N TYR A 6 6.58 -1.87 -8.10
CA TYR A 6 6.85 -1.88 -6.65
C TYR A 6 5.83 -2.68 -5.84
N PHE A 7 4.54 -2.35 -5.97
CA PHE A 7 3.50 -2.98 -5.15
C PHE A 7 3.20 -4.41 -5.60
N ASP A 8 3.32 -4.68 -6.90
CA ASP A 8 3.21 -6.02 -7.44
C ASP A 8 4.39 -6.91 -7.01
N GLU A 9 5.61 -6.38 -6.95
CA GLU A 9 6.75 -7.11 -6.37
C GLU A 9 6.52 -7.39 -4.87
N LEU A 10 6.11 -6.38 -4.09
CA LEU A 10 5.84 -6.56 -2.66
C LEU A 10 4.76 -7.61 -2.40
N LYS A 11 3.66 -7.56 -3.14
CA LYS A 11 2.59 -8.57 -3.09
C LYS A 11 3.11 -9.96 -3.43
N ASN A 12 3.93 -10.10 -4.46
CA ASN A 12 4.51 -11.40 -4.83
C ASN A 12 5.46 -11.94 -3.75
N ILE A 13 6.19 -11.07 -3.05
CA ILE A 13 7.00 -11.45 -1.89
C ILE A 13 6.10 -11.97 -0.76
N TYR A 14 5.00 -11.28 -0.45
CA TYR A 14 4.04 -11.74 0.57
C TYR A 14 3.43 -13.09 0.21
N LEU A 15 3.09 -13.28 -1.06
CA LEU A 15 2.55 -14.54 -1.56
C LEU A 15 3.55 -15.70 -1.51
N TYR A 16 4.83 -15.40 -1.70
CA TYR A 16 5.88 -16.39 -1.52
C TYR A 16 6.02 -16.74 -0.03
N LEU A 17 6.10 -15.74 0.84
CA LEU A 17 6.24 -15.95 2.28
C LEU A 17 5.05 -16.73 2.86
N SER A 18 3.82 -16.46 2.45
CA SER A 18 2.63 -17.17 2.94
C SER A 18 2.65 -18.67 2.64
N LYS A 19 3.36 -19.10 1.59
CA LYS A 19 3.53 -20.50 1.21
C LYS A 19 4.69 -21.19 1.93
N GLU A 20 5.75 -20.45 2.25
CA GLU A 20 6.96 -20.99 2.88
C GLU A 20 6.88 -21.04 4.41
N ILE A 21 6.00 -20.24 5.02
CA ILE A 21 5.78 -20.25 6.46
C ILE A 21 5.37 -21.66 6.90
N SER A 22 6.24 -22.27 7.71
CA SER A 22 6.20 -23.70 8.04
C SER A 22 5.17 -24.08 9.12
N GLY A 23 4.54 -23.09 9.78
CA GLY A 23 3.62 -23.28 10.90
C GLY A 23 2.16 -23.45 10.49
N CYS A 24 1.64 -22.54 9.67
CA CYS A 24 0.28 -22.57 9.15
C CYS A 24 0.24 -21.81 7.82
N PRO A 25 0.16 -22.50 6.67
CA PRO A 25 -0.01 -21.84 5.38
C PRO A 25 -1.24 -20.93 5.46
N ILE A 26 -1.07 -19.65 5.13
CA ILE A 26 -2.20 -18.71 5.09
C ILE A 26 -2.94 -18.92 3.78
N ASP A 27 -4.25 -19.16 3.84
CA ASP A 27 -5.06 -19.15 2.63
C ASP A 27 -5.07 -17.73 2.05
N GLN A 28 -4.93 -17.62 0.73
CA GLN A 28 -5.03 -16.32 0.05
C GLN A 28 -6.38 -15.65 0.32
N GLY A 29 -7.44 -16.43 0.57
CA GLY A 29 -8.76 -15.91 0.94
C GLY A 29 -8.80 -15.18 2.30
N ASP A 30 -7.80 -15.38 3.16
CA ASP A 30 -7.67 -14.71 4.46
C ASP A 30 -6.85 -13.41 4.38
N LEU A 31 -6.26 -13.12 3.21
CA LEU A 31 -5.47 -11.93 2.95
C LEU A 31 -6.32 -10.82 2.29
N LEU A 32 -5.99 -9.56 2.58
CA LEU A 32 -6.73 -8.37 2.16
C LEU A 32 -6.22 -7.74 0.85
N ILE A 33 -5.00 -8.04 0.42
CA ILE A 33 -4.57 -7.64 -0.93
C ILE A 33 -5.30 -8.53 -1.95
N ASP A 34 -5.74 -7.93 -3.06
CA ASP A 34 -6.19 -8.71 -4.21
C ASP A 34 -4.96 -9.25 -4.97
N TYR A 35 -4.62 -10.53 -4.74
CA TYR A 35 -3.45 -11.15 -5.34
C TYR A 35 -3.55 -11.35 -6.86
N GLU A 36 -4.76 -11.26 -7.42
CA GLU A 36 -5.03 -11.41 -8.86
C GLU A 36 -4.99 -10.06 -9.62
N ASP A 37 -5.14 -8.92 -8.93
CA ASP A 37 -5.06 -7.58 -9.55
C ASP A 37 -3.63 -7.03 -9.60
N ARG A 38 -3.36 -6.09 -10.52
CA ARG A 38 -2.08 -5.37 -10.63
C ARG A 38 -2.07 -4.17 -9.69
N GLN A 39 -1.37 -4.30 -8.56
CA GLN A 39 -1.43 -3.35 -7.45
C GLN A 39 -0.77 -2.02 -7.78
N ASP A 40 0.27 -2.00 -8.61
CA ASP A 40 0.86 -0.75 -9.09
C ASP A 40 -0.14 0.03 -9.95
N ALA A 41 -0.83 -0.64 -10.87
CA ALA A 41 -1.83 -0.01 -11.72
C ALA A 41 -3.05 0.50 -10.89
N LEU A 42 -3.45 -0.27 -9.87
CA LEU A 42 -4.50 0.14 -8.93
C LEU A 42 -4.10 1.41 -8.16
N PHE A 43 -2.90 1.41 -7.59
CA PHE A 43 -2.35 2.57 -6.88
C PHE A 43 -2.27 3.80 -7.80
N GLU A 44 -1.69 3.65 -8.99
CA GLU A 44 -1.53 4.73 -9.96
C GLU A 44 -2.88 5.33 -10.35
N ARG A 45 -3.89 4.50 -10.63
CA ARG A 45 -5.24 4.96 -10.96
C ARG A 45 -5.87 5.76 -9.81
N ASN A 46 -5.73 5.27 -8.58
CA ASN A 46 -6.27 5.96 -7.39
C ASN A 46 -5.54 7.29 -7.14
N PHE A 47 -4.22 7.30 -7.30
CA PHE A 47 -3.40 8.49 -7.13
C PHE A 47 -3.63 9.53 -8.24
N GLU A 48 -3.84 9.08 -9.48
CA GLU A 48 -4.26 9.95 -10.59
C GLU A 48 -5.63 10.57 -10.35
N SER A 49 -6.58 9.80 -9.83
CA SER A 49 -7.90 10.30 -9.46
C SER A 49 -7.82 11.38 -8.37
N LEU A 50 -6.96 11.18 -7.35
CA LEU A 50 -6.70 12.18 -6.32
C LEU A 50 -6.05 13.46 -6.90
N LYS A 51 -5.07 13.31 -7.80
CA LYS A 51 -4.43 14.46 -8.50
C LYS A 51 -5.44 15.27 -9.30
N ASN A 52 -6.33 14.59 -10.02
CA ASN A 52 -7.38 15.24 -10.81
C ASN A 52 -8.40 15.96 -9.93
N ALA A 53 -8.83 15.36 -8.82
CA ALA A 53 -9.72 16.01 -7.86
C ALA A 53 -9.09 17.25 -7.21
N LYS A 54 -7.78 17.21 -6.92
CA LYS A 54 -7.02 18.37 -6.46
C LYS A 54 -6.98 19.50 -7.49
N GLU A 55 -6.77 19.18 -8.78
CA GLU A 55 -6.80 20.21 -9.82
C GLU A 55 -8.21 20.79 -10.03
N LEU A 56 -9.25 19.96 -9.97
CA LEU A 56 -10.64 20.43 -9.98
C LEU A 56 -10.89 21.43 -8.85
N LEU A 57 -10.46 21.12 -7.62
CA LEU A 57 -10.63 22.03 -6.49
C LEU A 57 -9.94 23.38 -6.74
N LYS A 58 -8.72 23.35 -7.29
CA LYS A 58 -7.96 24.56 -7.62
C LYS A 58 -8.68 25.40 -8.67
N GLN A 59 -9.18 24.79 -9.75
CA GLN A 59 -9.90 25.50 -10.81
C GLN A 59 -11.27 26.02 -10.32
N ALA A 60 -12.01 25.22 -9.56
CA ALA A 60 -13.28 25.63 -8.97
C ALA A 60 -13.10 26.84 -8.04
N LYS A 61 -12.04 26.84 -7.22
CA LYS A 61 -11.67 27.98 -6.37
C LYS A 61 -11.36 29.24 -7.16
N LEU A 62 -10.60 29.13 -8.26
CA LEU A 62 -10.27 30.28 -9.11
C LEU A 62 -11.50 30.93 -9.74
N ASN A 63 -12.55 30.15 -9.99
CA ASN A 63 -13.79 30.62 -10.61
C ASN A 63 -14.91 30.93 -9.60
N ASP A 64 -14.65 30.85 -8.29
CA ASP A 64 -15.65 30.95 -7.21
C ASP A 64 -16.86 29.99 -7.38
N ASP A 65 -16.66 28.85 -8.05
CA ASP A 65 -17.69 27.84 -8.23
C ASP A 65 -17.79 26.95 -6.98
N LYS A 66 -18.68 27.35 -6.07
CA LYS A 66 -18.87 26.68 -4.77
C LYS A 66 -19.37 25.25 -4.89
N ILE A 67 -20.17 24.94 -5.92
CA ILE A 67 -20.70 23.59 -6.14
C ILE A 67 -19.56 22.68 -6.60
N ALA A 68 -18.75 23.13 -7.57
CA ALA A 68 -17.60 22.38 -8.02
C ALA A 68 -16.54 22.22 -6.92
N MET A 69 -16.34 23.23 -6.06
CA MET A 69 -15.47 23.11 -4.88
C MET A 69 -15.95 22.02 -3.92
N GLN A 70 -17.25 22.00 -3.61
CA GLN A 70 -17.83 20.97 -2.74
C GLN A 70 -17.67 19.58 -3.34
N ALA A 71 -17.96 19.42 -4.64
CA ALA A 71 -17.78 18.14 -5.34
C ALA A 71 -16.32 17.68 -5.31
N ALA A 72 -15.37 18.59 -5.58
CA ALA A 72 -13.95 18.27 -5.53
C ALA A 72 -13.49 17.81 -4.14
N LEU A 73 -13.99 18.43 -3.07
CA LEU A 73 -13.70 18.01 -1.69
C LEU A 73 -14.24 16.60 -1.39
N VAL A 74 -15.45 16.28 -1.87
CA VAL A 74 -16.01 14.93 -1.76
C VAL A 74 -15.14 13.91 -2.51
N TYR A 75 -14.72 14.23 -3.73
CA TYR A 75 -13.85 13.35 -4.51
C TYR A 75 -12.47 13.14 -3.85
N ILE A 76 -11.84 14.22 -3.36
CA ILE A 76 -10.59 14.12 -2.61
C ILE A 76 -10.75 13.18 -1.42
N ARG A 77 -11.83 13.34 -0.63
CA ARG A 77 -12.12 12.46 0.50
C ARG A 77 -12.22 10.99 0.05
N VAL A 78 -12.99 10.70 -0.99
CA VAL A 78 -13.19 9.32 -1.47
C VAL A 78 -11.89 8.71 -1.97
N TYR A 79 -11.11 9.43 -2.79
CA TYR A 79 -9.86 8.89 -3.33
C TYR A 79 -8.77 8.76 -2.26
N ALA A 80 -8.73 9.67 -1.28
CA ALA A 80 -7.84 9.53 -0.12
C ALA A 80 -8.20 8.31 0.73
N MET A 81 -9.49 8.06 0.97
CA MET A 81 -9.94 6.84 1.65
C MET A 81 -9.54 5.58 0.87
N GLY A 82 -9.69 5.57 -0.45
CA GLY A 82 -9.27 4.43 -1.28
C GLY A 82 -7.76 4.15 -1.21
N LEU A 83 -6.93 5.20 -1.20
CA LEU A 83 -5.49 5.05 -0.99
C LEU A 83 -5.15 4.59 0.43
N SER A 84 -5.87 5.06 1.45
CA SER A 84 -5.72 4.55 2.82
C SER A 84 -6.01 3.06 2.88
N SER A 85 -7.18 2.62 2.38
CA SER A 85 -7.56 1.21 2.37
C SER A 85 -6.57 0.35 1.57
N PHE A 86 -6.02 0.87 0.48
CA PHE A 86 -4.95 0.19 -0.26
C PHE A 86 -3.74 -0.09 0.64
N PHE A 87 -3.23 0.92 1.37
CA PHE A 87 -2.11 0.72 2.29
C PHE A 87 -2.48 -0.14 3.51
N ASP A 88 -3.71 -0.03 4.00
CA ASP A 88 -4.22 -0.85 5.09
C ASP A 88 -4.22 -2.33 4.70
N SER A 89 -4.60 -2.70 3.47
CA SER A 89 -4.49 -4.07 2.99
C SER A 89 -3.06 -4.63 3.08
N PHE A 90 -2.06 -3.86 2.64
CA PHE A 90 -0.66 -4.29 2.77
C PHE A 90 -0.21 -4.41 4.23
N LYS A 91 -0.65 -3.49 5.10
CA LYS A 91 -0.36 -3.55 6.52
C LYS A 91 -0.96 -4.81 7.17
N GLU A 92 -2.23 -5.11 6.89
CA GLU A 92 -2.92 -6.25 7.50
C GLU A 92 -2.37 -7.60 7.01
N ASP A 93 -1.95 -7.68 5.74
CA ASP A 93 -1.28 -8.87 5.21
C ASP A 93 0.09 -9.08 5.84
N ALA A 94 0.86 -8.00 6.05
CA ALA A 94 2.13 -8.07 6.78
C ALA A 94 1.93 -8.56 8.23
N ASP A 95 0.92 -8.03 8.92
CA ASP A 95 0.56 -8.48 10.28
C ASP A 95 0.14 -9.94 10.29
N SER A 96 -0.55 -10.42 9.25
CA SER A 96 -0.97 -11.81 9.12
C SER A 96 0.23 -12.74 8.93
N LEU A 97 1.19 -12.36 8.10
CA LEU A 97 2.47 -13.08 7.93
C LEU A 97 3.29 -13.13 9.22
N LEU A 98 3.30 -12.04 10.00
CA LEU A 98 3.96 -12.00 11.31
C LEU A 98 3.28 -12.92 12.33
N LYS A 99 1.96 -13.11 12.25
CA LYS A 99 1.21 -13.99 13.16
C LYS A 99 1.27 -15.47 12.76
N ALA A 100 1.49 -15.78 11.49
CA ALA A 100 1.38 -17.14 10.97
C ALA A 100 2.63 -18.02 11.21
N SER A 101 3.73 -17.44 11.71
CA SER A 101 5.00 -18.14 11.93
C SER A 101 5.56 -17.87 13.32
N ASP A 102 6.38 -18.80 13.80
CA ASP A 102 7.16 -18.65 15.02
C ASP A 102 8.44 -17.84 14.73
N TRP A 103 8.26 -16.57 14.35
CA TRP A 103 9.39 -15.66 14.15
C TRP A 103 10.16 -15.48 15.48
N PRO A 104 11.50 -15.43 15.44
CA PRO A 104 12.27 -15.15 16.66
C PRO A 104 11.97 -13.73 17.16
N ASP A 105 11.99 -13.57 18.48
CA ASP A 105 11.98 -12.23 19.09
C ASP A 105 13.14 -11.40 18.54
N ILE A 106 12.91 -10.11 18.31
CA ILE A 106 13.95 -9.17 17.89
C ILE A 106 14.81 -8.81 19.12
N PRO A 107 16.11 -9.13 19.16
CA PRO A 107 16.97 -8.74 20.29
C PRO A 107 17.09 -7.22 20.43
N GLU A 108 17.16 -6.71 21.67
CA GLU A 108 17.25 -5.25 21.96
C GLU A 108 18.42 -4.55 21.24
N ASN A 109 19.53 -5.26 21.05
CA ASN A 109 20.75 -4.77 20.41
C ASN A 109 20.98 -5.35 19.01
N TYR A 110 19.95 -5.92 18.38
CA TYR A 110 20.08 -6.46 17.03
C TYR A 110 20.53 -5.37 16.06
N GLN A 111 21.60 -5.67 15.32
CA GLN A 111 22.06 -4.87 14.21
C GLN A 111 21.91 -5.71 12.95
N PHE A 112 21.42 -5.09 11.88
CA PHE A 112 21.41 -5.76 10.59
C PHE A 112 22.84 -6.16 10.20
N PRO A 113 23.03 -7.37 9.64
CA PRO A 113 24.33 -7.77 9.09
C PRO A 113 24.87 -6.74 8.08
N GLU A 114 26.21 -6.59 8.04
CA GLU A 114 26.87 -5.59 7.18
C GLU A 114 26.48 -5.70 5.71
N CYS A 115 26.17 -6.91 5.24
CA CYS A 115 25.73 -7.14 3.87
C CYS A 115 24.46 -6.39 3.50
N TYR A 116 23.67 -5.90 4.46
CA TYR A 116 22.48 -5.07 4.24
C TYR A 116 22.73 -3.56 4.38
N ASN A 117 23.93 -3.12 4.78
CA ASN A 117 24.22 -1.70 5.04
C ASN A 117 24.01 -0.78 3.83
N TYR A 118 24.12 -1.31 2.60
CA TYR A 118 23.86 -0.54 1.38
C TYR A 118 22.39 -0.09 1.25
N LEU A 119 21.47 -0.69 2.01
CA LEU A 119 20.05 -0.30 2.08
C LEU A 119 19.80 0.77 3.14
N LEU A 120 20.68 0.90 4.15
CA LEU A 120 20.48 1.75 5.33
C LEU A 120 21.19 3.10 5.24
N ASN A 121 22.15 3.25 4.31
CA ASN A 121 22.97 4.46 4.17
C ASN A 121 22.59 5.34 2.96
N LYS A 122 21.30 5.53 2.69
CA LYS A 122 20.82 6.48 1.67
C LYS A 122 20.38 7.81 2.25
#